data_AF-A0A8J3F087-F1
#
_entry.id   AF-A0A8J3F087-F1
#
_cell.length_a   1.000
_cell.length_b   1.000
_cell.length_c   1.000
_cell.angle_alpha   90.00
_cell.angle_beta   90.00
_cell.angle_gamma   90.00
#
_symmetry.space_group_name_H-M   'P 1'
#
loop_
_entity.id
_entity.type
_entity.pdbx_description
1 polymer ?
#
loop_
_entity_poly.entity_id
_entity_poly.type
_entity_poly.pdbx_seq_one_letter_code
_entity_poly.pdbx_strand_id
1 'polypeptide(L)'
;MNEKQQLLLQNLKNIKDYWTKTAVESLNPRSDLIWSEHEDEYKNLQTKLTSKEDLNDYTKVQSEIIKGVIHSILVMIDGGDELADNYLIDLVDRETKESLQKEFALHEEFESFLLDNEEE
;
A
#
# COMPACT_ATOMS: atom_id res chain seq x y z
N MET A 1 14.93 5.11 -13.43
CA MET A 1 13.45 5.10 -13.46
C MET A 1 12.93 6.05 -14.53
N ASN A 2 12.01 5.59 -15.39
CA ASN A 2 11.32 6.42 -16.39
C ASN A 2 10.04 7.06 -15.79
N GLU A 3 9.40 7.97 -16.54
CA GLU A 3 8.20 8.69 -16.09
C GLU A 3 7.03 7.75 -15.73
N LYS A 4 6.81 6.68 -16.51
CA LYS A 4 5.72 5.72 -16.26
C LYS A 4 5.95 4.92 -14.97
N GLN A 5 7.19 4.52 -14.71
CA GLN A 5 7.58 3.86 -13.47
C GLN A 5 7.40 4.80 -12.27
N GLN A 6 7.81 6.08 -12.39
CA GLN A 6 7.58 7.08 -11.34
C GLN A 6 6.08 7.24 -11.02
N LEU A 7 5.24 7.36 -12.05
CA LEU A 7 3.80 7.47 -11.87
C LEU A 7 3.19 6.21 -11.23
N LEU A 8 3.69 5.02 -11.56
CA LEU A 8 3.28 3.78 -10.91
C LEU A 8 3.62 3.81 -9.42
N LEU A 9 4.87 4.09 -9.04
CA LEU A 9 5.29 4.13 -7.64
C LEU A 9 4.53 5.20 -6.84
N GLN A 10 4.34 6.38 -7.42
CA GLN A 10 3.53 7.44 -6.80
C GLN A 10 2.08 6.99 -6.56
N ASN A 11 1.48 6.28 -7.52
CA ASN A 11 0.13 5.76 -7.35
C ASN A 11 0.06 4.67 -6.27
N LEU A 12 1.06 3.79 -6.17
CA LEU A 12 1.14 2.80 -5.10
C LEU A 12 1.25 3.46 -3.72
N LYS A 13 2.06 4.51 -3.59
CA LYS A 13 2.13 5.35 -2.37
C LYS A 13 0.77 5.98 -2.06
N ASN A 14 0.10 6.56 -3.05
CA ASN A 14 -1.22 7.18 -2.87
C ASN A 14 -2.26 6.16 -2.38
N ILE A 15 -2.23 4.92 -2.91
CA ILE A 15 -3.09 3.82 -2.46
C ILE A 15 -2.80 3.49 -0.99
N LYS A 16 -1.52 3.33 -0.63
CA LYS A 16 -1.10 3.07 0.74
C LYS A 16 -1.60 4.15 1.70
N ASP A 17 -1.35 5.42 1.37
CA ASP A 17 -1.69 6.56 2.21
C ASP A 17 -3.20 6.73 2.35
N TYR A 18 -3.94 6.52 1.26
CA TYR A 18 -5.41 6.52 1.28
C TYR A 18 -5.95 5.48 2.27
N TRP A 19 -5.56 4.21 2.13
CA TRP A 19 -6.09 3.15 2.99
C TRP A 19 -5.64 3.26 4.45
N THR A 20 -4.41 3.71 4.68
CA THR A 20 -3.92 4.02 6.03
C THR A 20 -4.79 5.11 6.67
N LYS A 21 -5.01 6.21 5.95
CA LYS A 21 -5.84 7.32 6.41
C LYS A 21 -7.27 6.88 6.65
N THR A 22 -7.89 6.15 5.72
CA THR A 22 -9.25 5.62 5.86
C THR A 22 -9.38 4.74 7.09
N ALA A 23 -8.41 3.84 7.36
CA ALA A 23 -8.43 2.99 8.53
C ALA A 23 -8.38 3.79 9.84
N VAL A 24 -7.55 4.85 9.90
CA VAL A 24 -7.42 5.70 11.09
C VAL A 24 -8.62 6.62 11.27
N GLU A 25 -9.11 7.24 10.19
CA GLU A 25 -10.32 8.08 10.23
C GLU A 25 -11.54 7.27 10.67
N SER A 26 -11.59 5.97 10.36
CA SER A 26 -12.66 5.07 10.80
C SER A 26 -12.68 4.82 12.32
N LEU A 27 -11.60 5.17 13.04
CA LEU A 27 -11.58 5.17 14.51
C LEU A 27 -12.15 6.45 15.13
N ASN A 28 -12.55 7.44 14.33
CA ASN A 28 -13.34 8.56 14.83
C ASN A 28 -14.81 8.13 15.02
N PRO A 29 -15.41 8.32 16.22
CA PRO A 29 -16.79 7.94 16.49
C PRO A 29 -17.86 8.60 15.60
N ARG A 30 -17.50 9.65 14.85
CA ARG A 30 -18.38 10.36 13.91
C ARG A 30 -18.22 9.91 12.46
N SER A 31 -17.28 9.02 12.17
CA SER A 31 -17.00 8.59 10.80
C SER A 31 -18.10 7.69 10.26
N ASP A 32 -18.37 7.87 8.97
CA ASP A 32 -19.23 6.98 8.21
C ASP A 32 -18.43 5.70 7.86
N LEU A 33 -18.99 4.55 8.22
CA LEU A 33 -18.36 3.24 8.07
C LEU A 33 -18.97 2.41 6.93
N ILE A 34 -19.79 3.00 6.05
CA ILE A 34 -20.46 2.31 4.91
C ILE A 34 -19.49 1.50 4.04
N TRP A 35 -18.21 1.85 3.99
CA TRP A 35 -17.20 1.13 3.20
C TRP A 35 -16.79 -0.22 3.81
N SER A 36 -17.09 -0.46 5.09
CA SER A 36 -16.63 -1.63 5.83
C SER A 36 -17.79 -2.60 6.12
N GLU A 37 -17.55 -3.89 5.90
CA GLU A 37 -18.45 -4.96 6.35
C GLU A 37 -18.34 -5.24 7.86
N HIS A 38 -17.42 -4.55 8.56
CA HIS A 38 -17.05 -4.77 9.96
C HIS A 38 -17.31 -3.52 10.83
N GLU A 39 -18.46 -2.87 10.63
CA GLU A 39 -18.80 -1.64 11.35
C GLU A 39 -18.78 -1.81 12.88
N ASP A 40 -19.25 -2.95 13.39
CA ASP A 40 -19.38 -3.19 14.83
C ASP A 40 -18.02 -3.38 15.50
N GLU A 41 -17.06 -4.01 14.80
CA GLU A 41 -15.67 -4.10 15.23
C GLU A 41 -15.02 -2.72 15.27
N TYR A 42 -15.25 -1.88 14.26
CA TYR A 42 -14.80 -0.49 14.27
C TYR A 42 -15.42 0.30 15.42
N LYS A 43 -16.73 0.20 15.65
CA LYS A 43 -17.41 0.84 16.79
C LYS A 43 -16.81 0.39 18.13
N ASN A 44 -16.45 -0.88 18.26
CA ASN A 44 -15.75 -1.38 19.44
C ASN A 44 -14.34 -0.80 19.57
N LEU A 45 -13.57 -0.70 18.48
CA LEU A 45 -12.22 -0.10 18.49
C LEU A 45 -12.24 1.42 18.76
N GLN A 46 -13.24 2.14 18.25
CA GLN A 46 -13.47 3.57 18.52
C GLN A 46 -13.58 3.89 20.02
N THR A 47 -14.02 2.94 20.84
CA THR A 47 -14.09 3.11 22.30
C THR A 47 -12.77 2.83 23.03
N LYS A 48 -11.79 2.23 22.34
CA LYS A 48 -10.51 1.78 22.91
C LYS A 48 -9.34 2.63 22.46
N LEU A 49 -9.33 3.03 21.19
CA LEU A 49 -8.28 3.83 20.57
C LEU A 49 -8.77 5.27 20.48
N THR A 50 -8.55 6.04 21.54
CA THR A 50 -9.18 7.37 21.71
C THR A 50 -8.18 8.50 21.79
N SER A 51 -6.95 8.22 22.22
CA SER A 51 -5.92 9.23 22.36
C SER A 51 -5.22 9.47 21.02
N LYS A 52 -4.57 10.64 20.89
CA LYS A 52 -3.72 10.95 19.74
C LYS A 52 -2.57 9.93 19.60
N GLU A 53 -2.06 9.42 20.72
CA GLU A 53 -1.01 8.41 20.76
C GLU A 53 -1.52 7.07 20.20
N ASP A 54 -2.68 6.59 20.64
CA ASP A 54 -3.30 5.37 20.12
C ASP A 54 -3.52 5.44 18.60
N LEU A 55 -4.02 6.58 18.12
CA LEU A 55 -4.27 6.78 16.69
C LEU A 55 -2.97 6.83 15.90
N ASN A 56 -1.91 7.42 16.46
CA ASN A 56 -0.60 7.47 15.83
C ASN A 56 0.04 6.08 15.75
N ASP A 57 -0.04 5.29 16.82
CA ASP A 57 0.47 3.92 16.84
C ASP A 57 -0.32 3.03 15.88
N TYR A 58 -1.64 3.16 15.86
CA TYR A 58 -2.48 2.46 14.87
C TYR A 58 -2.16 2.88 13.44
N THR A 59 -1.91 4.17 13.18
CA THR A 59 -1.48 4.68 11.86
C THR A 59 -0.20 3.97 11.40
N LYS A 60 0.80 3.86 12.28
CA LYS A 60 2.07 3.19 11.97
C LYS A 60 1.88 1.71 11.63
N VAL A 61 1.11 1.00 12.45
CA VAL A 61 0.80 -0.42 12.22
C VAL A 61 0.06 -0.63 10.89
N GLN A 62 -0.95 0.19 10.60
CA GLN A 62 -1.69 0.08 9.32
C GLN A 62 -0.80 0.40 8.12
N SER A 63 0.00 1.46 8.21
CA SER A 63 0.96 1.85 7.18
C SER A 63 1.95 0.72 6.88
N GLU A 64 2.50 0.08 7.92
CA GLU A 64 3.43 -1.06 7.79
C GLU A 64 2.77 -2.28 7.13
N ILE A 65 1.56 -2.66 7.56
CA ILE A 65 0.85 -3.80 6.98
C ILE A 65 0.52 -3.56 5.50
N ILE A 66 0.03 -2.37 5.15
CA ILE A 66 -0.31 -2.05 3.75
C ILE A 66 0.95 -1.99 2.88
N LYS A 67 2.04 -1.42 3.41
CA LYS A 67 3.35 -1.44 2.75
C LYS A 67 3.81 -2.87 2.49
N GLY A 68 3.74 -3.76 3.48
CA GLY A 68 4.09 -5.17 3.35
C GLY A 68 3.25 -5.89 2.28
N VAL A 69 1.95 -5.64 2.23
CA VAL A 69 1.06 -6.21 1.21
C VAL A 69 1.44 -5.74 -0.19
N ILE A 70 1.67 -4.44 -0.40
CA ILE A 70 2.10 -3.90 -1.70
C ILE A 70 3.45 -4.50 -2.08
N HIS A 71 4.41 -4.54 -1.16
CA HIS A 71 5.71 -5.15 -1.38
C HIS A 71 5.59 -6.61 -1.86
N SER A 72 4.79 -7.44 -1.17
CA SER A 72 4.58 -8.84 -1.58
C SER A 72 3.95 -8.96 -2.97
N ILE A 73 3.01 -8.09 -3.33
CA ILE A 73 2.44 -8.05 -4.69
C ILE A 73 3.52 -7.72 -5.72
N LEU A 74 4.39 -6.75 -5.43
CA LEU A 74 5.47 -6.38 -6.35
C LEU A 74 6.51 -7.50 -6.48
N VAL A 75 6.86 -8.18 -5.38
CA VAL A 75 7.74 -9.37 -5.41
C VAL A 75 7.16 -10.47 -6.27
N MET A 76 5.85 -10.75 -6.15
CA MET A 76 5.15 -11.72 -7.01
C MET A 76 5.27 -11.34 -8.49
N ILE A 77 5.09 -10.07 -8.83
CA ILE A 77 5.23 -9.60 -10.23
C ILE A 77 6.69 -9.68 -10.68
N ASP A 78 7.65 -9.33 -9.83
CA ASP A 78 9.09 -9.44 -10.09
C ASP A 78 9.60 -10.90 -10.18
N GLY A 79 8.74 -11.88 -9.88
CA GLY A 79 9.05 -13.30 -9.97
C GLY A 79 9.86 -13.83 -8.78
N GLY A 80 9.76 -13.17 -7.62
CA GLY A 80 10.48 -13.54 -6.39
C GLY A 80 9.72 -14.50 -5.46
N ASP A 81 8.57 -15.03 -5.88
CA ASP A 81 7.75 -15.96 -5.09
C ASP A 81 7.46 -17.28 -5.82
N GLU A 82 6.70 -18.18 -5.18
CA GLU A 82 6.37 -19.51 -5.70
C GLU A 82 5.49 -19.49 -6.97
N LEU A 83 4.85 -18.35 -7.31
CA LEU A 83 4.08 -18.24 -8.55
C LEU A 83 5.01 -18.29 -9.77
N ALA A 84 6.22 -17.73 -9.64
CA ALA A 84 7.23 -17.67 -10.68
C ALA A 84 7.69 -19.06 -11.16
N ASP A 85 7.57 -20.08 -10.31
CA ASP A 85 7.84 -21.48 -10.67
C ASP A 85 6.84 -22.02 -11.70
N ASN A 86 5.65 -21.41 -11.81
CA ASN A 86 4.60 -21.80 -12.74
C ASN A 86 4.59 -20.90 -13.98
N TYR A 87 4.57 -19.58 -13.79
CA TYR A 87 4.64 -18.60 -14.86
C TYR A 87 5.03 -17.21 -14.31
N LEU A 88 5.56 -16.36 -15.19
CA LEU A 88 5.92 -14.98 -14.86
C LEU A 88 4.78 -14.02 -15.24
N ILE A 89 4.59 -12.99 -14.43
CA ILE A 89 3.68 -11.86 -14.68
C ILE A 89 4.51 -10.65 -15.10
N ASP A 90 3.95 -9.80 -15.96
CA ASP A 90 4.57 -8.53 -16.34
C ASP A 90 3.56 -7.38 -16.34
N LEU A 91 4.00 -6.20 -15.91
CA LEU A 91 3.25 -4.95 -16.03
C LEU A 91 3.67 -4.25 -17.32
N VAL A 92 2.80 -4.31 -18.31
CA VAL A 92 3.08 -3.79 -19.66
C VAL A 92 2.24 -2.56 -19.95
N ASP A 93 2.86 -1.51 -20.46
CA ASP A 93 2.14 -0.39 -21.03
C ASP A 93 1.30 -0.86 -22.22
N ARG A 94 -0.02 -0.61 -22.16
CA ARG A 94 -0.94 -1.16 -23.15
C ARG A 94 -0.70 -0.62 -24.56
N GLU A 95 -0.22 0.61 -24.70
CA GLU A 95 0.00 1.27 -25.98
C GLU A 95 1.36 0.91 -26.57
N THR A 96 2.45 1.11 -25.80
CA THR A 96 3.82 0.91 -26.29
C THR A 96 4.27 -0.55 -26.24
N LYS A 97 3.56 -1.39 -25.48
CA LYS A 97 3.93 -2.79 -25.21
C LYS A 97 5.24 -2.95 -24.47
N GLU A 98 5.74 -1.86 -23.87
CA GLU A 98 6.96 -1.90 -23.08
C GLU A 98 6.63 -2.38 -21.66
N SER A 99 7.44 -3.33 -21.19
CA SER A 99 7.44 -3.75 -19.79
C SER A 99 7.92 -2.62 -18.89
N LEU A 100 7.25 -2.45 -17.76
CA LEU A 100 7.67 -1.57 -16.68
C LEU A 100 8.73 -2.22 -15.77
N GLN A 101 9.04 -3.50 -15.95
CA GLN A 101 10.03 -4.27 -15.16
C GLN A 101 11.40 -4.40 -15.85
N LYS A 102 11.55 -3.93 -17.08
CA LYS A 102 12.79 -4.10 -17.84
C LYS A 102 13.93 -3.37 -17.10
N GLU A 103 14.83 -4.15 -16.47
CA GLU A 103 15.96 -3.69 -15.63
C GLU A 103 15.54 -3.01 -14.31
N PHE A 104 14.35 -3.31 -13.81
CA PHE A 104 13.73 -2.61 -12.68
C PHE A 104 13.00 -3.61 -11.77
N ALA A 105 13.52 -3.85 -10.58
CA ALA A 105 12.80 -4.61 -9.55
C ALA A 105 11.79 -3.67 -8.88
N LEU A 106 10.50 -3.83 -9.22
CA LEU A 106 9.44 -2.96 -8.73
C LEU A 106 9.42 -2.87 -7.20
N HIS A 107 9.65 -3.99 -6.50
CA HIS A 107 9.61 -4.02 -5.04
C HIS A 107 10.74 -3.21 -4.38
N GLU A 108 11.97 -3.32 -4.86
CA GLU A 108 13.13 -2.58 -4.33
C GLU A 108 13.01 -1.08 -4.60
N GLU A 109 12.53 -0.73 -5.79
CA GLU A 109 12.37 0.66 -6.21
C GLU A 109 11.19 1.33 -5.50
N PHE A 110 10.12 0.59 -5.21
CA PHE A 110 9.05 1.12 -4.37
C PHE A 110 9.51 1.39 -2.93
N GLU A 111 10.30 0.49 -2.34
CA GLU A 111 10.91 0.70 -1.02
C GLU A 111 11.79 1.96 -1.02
N SER A 112 12.66 2.09 -2.02
CA SER A 112 13.54 3.26 -2.18
C SER A 112 12.74 4.55 -2.36
N PHE A 113 11.68 4.50 -3.18
CA PHE A 113 10.80 5.64 -3.39
C PHE A 113 10.08 6.08 -2.11
N LEU A 114 9.62 5.14 -1.27
CA LEU A 114 9.02 5.50 0.01
C LEU A 114 10.03 6.15 0.95
N LEU A 115 11.27 5.65 1.03
CA LEU A 115 12.33 6.26 1.85
C LEU A 115 12.62 7.71 1.46
N ASP A 116 12.55 8.03 0.17
CA ASP A 116 12.80 9.39 -0.34
C ASP A 116 11.59 10.34 -0.15
N ASN A 117 10.38 9.81 0.02
CA ASN A 117 9.12 10.58 -0.06
C ASN A 117 8.24 10.49 1.19
N GLU A 118 8.66 9.77 2.23
CA GLU A 118 8.01 9.75 3.54
C GLU A 118 8.88 10.55 4.54
N GLU A 119 8.28 11.55 5.18
CA GLU A 119 8.88 12.21 6.34
C GLU A 119 8.66 11.32 7.58
N GLU A 120 9.68 11.18 8.44
CA GLU A 120 9.62 10.41 9.71
C GLU A 120 8.52 10.90 10.68
#